data_AF-A0A822HK33-F1
#
_entry.id   AF-A0A822HK33-F1
#
_cell.length_a   1.000
_cell.length_b   1.000
_cell.length_c   1.000
_cell.angle_alpha   90.00
_cell.angle_beta   90.00
_cell.angle_gamma   90.00
#
_symmetry.space_group_name_H-M   'P 1'
#
loop_
_entity.id
_entity.type
_entity.pdbx_description
1 polymer ?
#
loop_
_entity_poly.entity_id
_entity_poly.type
_entity_poly.pdbx_seq_one_letter_code
_entity_poly.pdbx_strand_id
1 'polypeptide(L)'
;NIVGIIGPELSREALLIGPLGEQLGIPVISYAATDPDLSDVITYRNFYRTVPSDNTAALALIKLFNRFNWTSCLIIYQNDAFGSGGAKAIHDAFNQSGITVSRMIIYDMLKKSIRGDMKNYLMNSPTRIMILWAESIYSTLILQEALKL
;
A
#
# COMPACT_ATOMS: atom_id res chain seq x y z
N ASN A 1 24.36 -3.80 25.81
CA ASN A 1 24.01 -4.74 24.73
C ASN A 1 22.59 -4.50 24.29
N ILE A 2 22.39 -4.20 23.00
CA ILE A 2 21.06 -4.15 22.37
C ILE A 2 20.73 -5.57 21.91
N VAL A 3 19.52 -6.04 22.19
CA VAL A 3 19.09 -7.42 21.90
C VAL A 3 17.95 -7.49 20.88
N GLY A 4 17.48 -6.35 20.38
CA GLY A 4 16.39 -6.24 19.42
C GLY A 4 15.99 -4.79 19.18
N ILE A 5 15.22 -4.56 18.12
CA ILE A 5 14.68 -3.26 17.72
C ILE A 5 13.15 -3.38 17.67
N ILE A 6 12.44 -2.47 18.33
CA ILE A 6 10.99 -2.32 18.18
C ILE A 6 10.71 -1.11 17.29
N GLY A 7 9.88 -1.31 16.28
CA GLY A 7 9.74 -0.42 15.14
C GLY A 7 10.48 -0.95 13.90
N PRO A 8 10.49 -0.19 12.81
CA PRO A 8 9.95 1.17 12.68
C PRO A 8 8.45 1.18 12.33
N GLU A 9 7.88 2.37 12.21
CA GLU A 9 6.46 2.54 11.81
C GLU A 9 6.28 2.36 10.30
N LEU A 10 7.13 3.03 9.50
CA LEU A 10 6.91 3.13 8.07
C LEU A 10 7.53 1.95 7.34
N SER A 11 6.81 1.42 6.34
CA SER A 11 7.34 0.34 5.50
C SER A 11 8.66 0.71 4.82
N ARG A 12 8.83 1.96 4.39
CA ARG A 12 10.09 2.44 3.79
C ARG A 12 11.29 2.38 4.75
N GLU A 13 11.04 2.56 6.04
CA GLU A 13 12.07 2.45 7.08
C GLU A 13 12.32 0.97 7.43
N ALA A 14 11.26 0.17 7.46
CA ALA A 14 11.34 -1.27 7.74
C ALA A 14 12.16 -2.00 6.69
N LEU A 15 11.95 -1.70 5.40
CA LEU A 15 12.75 -2.26 4.31
C LEU A 15 14.24 -1.89 4.42
N LEU A 16 14.55 -0.71 4.98
CA LEU A 16 15.92 -0.24 5.18
C LEU A 16 16.60 -0.92 6.38
N ILE A 17 15.89 -1.06 7.51
CA ILE A 17 16.47 -1.57 8.77
C ILE A 17 16.36 -3.09 8.92
N GLY A 18 15.44 -3.75 8.22
CA GLY A 18 15.28 -5.20 8.23
C GLY A 18 16.59 -5.96 7.95
N PRO A 19 17.35 -5.61 6.89
CA PRO A 19 18.65 -6.23 6.60
C PRO A 19 19.71 -5.95 7.67
N LEU A 20 19.64 -4.81 8.38
CA LEU A 20 20.54 -4.52 9.49
C LEU A 20 20.28 -5.46 10.68
N GLY A 21 19.02 -5.78 10.99
CA GLY A 21 18.66 -6.78 12.00
C GLY A 21 19.28 -8.14 11.70
N GLU A 22 19.28 -8.55 10.43
CA GLU A 22 19.98 -9.76 9.99
C GLU A 22 21.48 -9.65 10.21
N GLN A 23 22.11 -8.56 9.76
CA GLN A 23 23.55 -8.34 9.90
C GLN A 23 24.00 -8.35 11.38
N LEU A 24 23.18 -7.80 12.27
CA LEU A 24 23.46 -7.72 13.71
C LEU A 24 23.04 -8.97 14.48
N GLY A 25 22.32 -9.90 13.87
CA GLY A 25 21.79 -11.10 14.53
C GLY A 25 20.75 -10.79 15.61
N ILE A 26 19.98 -9.71 15.46
CA ILE A 26 18.94 -9.30 16.41
C ILE A 26 17.58 -9.13 15.71
N PRO A 27 16.45 -9.42 16.39
CA PRO A 27 15.14 -9.23 15.81
C PRO A 27 14.80 -7.75 15.62
N VAL A 28 14.12 -7.45 14.51
CA VAL A 28 13.43 -6.18 14.26
C VAL A 28 11.94 -6.45 14.25
N ILE A 29 11.17 -5.81 15.11
CA ILE A 29 9.73 -6.04 15.24
C ILE A 29 8.96 -4.75 14.96
N SER A 30 8.41 -4.63 13.75
CA SER A 30 7.57 -3.47 13.40
C SER A 30 6.14 -3.63 13.91
N TYR A 31 5.56 -2.53 14.38
CA TYR A 31 4.17 -2.46 14.80
C TYR A 31 3.22 -1.87 13.75
N ALA A 32 3.72 -1.45 12.58
CA ALA A 32 2.91 -0.76 11.57
C ALA A 32 3.33 -0.98 10.10
N ALA A 33 4.51 -1.53 9.82
CA ALA A 33 4.95 -1.75 8.44
C ALA A 33 4.24 -2.95 7.80
N THR A 34 3.34 -2.68 6.86
CA THR A 34 2.46 -3.68 6.22
C THR A 34 2.91 -4.12 4.83
N ASP A 35 3.99 -3.54 4.30
CA ASP A 35 4.47 -3.82 2.94
C ASP A 35 4.66 -5.35 2.71
N PRO A 36 4.15 -5.90 1.58
CA PRO A 36 4.27 -7.31 1.26
C PRO A 36 5.70 -7.86 1.21
N ASP A 37 6.68 -7.08 0.74
CA ASP A 37 8.05 -7.52 0.50
C ASP A 37 8.77 -7.89 1.80
N LEU A 38 8.37 -7.28 2.92
CA LEU A 38 8.83 -7.64 4.27
C LEU A 38 8.47 -9.07 4.70
N SER A 39 7.64 -9.78 3.91
CA SER A 39 7.32 -11.20 4.14
C SER A 39 8.31 -12.15 3.48
N ASP A 40 9.26 -11.66 2.68
CA ASP A 40 10.30 -12.51 2.11
C ASP A 40 11.25 -12.98 3.20
N VAL A 41 11.03 -14.21 3.66
CA VAL A 41 11.82 -14.87 4.71
C VAL A 41 13.28 -15.14 4.29
N ILE A 42 13.63 -15.05 3.00
CA ILE A 42 15.01 -15.19 2.57
C ILE A 42 15.77 -13.90 2.83
N THR A 43 15.18 -12.76 2.48
CA THR A 43 15.76 -11.42 2.61
C THR A 43 15.62 -10.85 4.02
N TYR A 44 14.50 -11.11 4.71
CA TYR A 44 14.11 -10.50 5.98
C TYR A 44 13.96 -11.52 7.12
N ARG A 45 14.93 -12.43 7.30
CA ARG A 45 14.88 -13.53 8.29
C ARG A 45 14.65 -13.10 9.74
N ASN A 46 15.30 -12.01 10.16
CA ASN A 46 15.16 -11.46 11.51
C ASN A 46 14.10 -10.35 11.62
N PHE A 47 13.29 -10.13 10.59
CA PHE A 47 12.19 -9.18 10.63
C PHE A 47 10.88 -9.87 11.05
N TYR A 48 10.17 -9.23 11.95
CA TYR A 48 8.86 -9.63 12.42
C TYR A 48 7.92 -8.42 12.44
N ARG A 49 6.62 -8.67 12.47
CA ARG A 49 5.62 -7.62 12.64
C ARG A 49 4.39 -8.10 13.38
N THR A 50 3.75 -7.20 14.11
CA THR A 50 2.50 -7.48 14.83
C THR A 50 1.25 -7.17 14.01
N VAL A 51 1.40 -6.46 12.89
CA VAL A 51 0.33 -6.14 11.94
C VAL A 51 0.34 -7.11 10.75
N PRO A 52 -0.83 -7.40 10.16
CA PRO A 52 -0.89 -8.23 8.95
C PRO A 52 -0.26 -7.50 7.75
N SER A 53 0.22 -8.28 6.78
CA SER A 53 0.64 -7.76 5.46
C SER A 53 -0.56 -7.17 4.69
N ASP A 54 -0.28 -6.21 3.81
CA ASP A 54 -1.24 -5.69 2.82
C ASP A 54 -1.85 -6.79 1.92
N ASN A 55 -1.16 -7.93 1.75
CA ASN A 55 -1.76 -9.13 1.11
C ASN A 55 -3.07 -9.56 1.78
N THR A 56 -3.16 -9.42 3.10
CA THR A 56 -4.38 -9.73 3.87
C THR A 56 -5.49 -8.73 3.58
N ALA A 57 -5.15 -7.45 3.44
CA ALA A 57 -6.11 -6.41 3.09
C ALA A 57 -6.64 -6.60 1.67
N ALA A 58 -5.79 -6.99 0.71
CA ALA A 58 -6.20 -7.33 -0.65
C ALA A 58 -7.27 -8.43 -0.68
N LEU A 59 -7.11 -9.49 0.13
CA LEU A 59 -8.12 -10.55 0.27
C LEU A 59 -9.44 -10.05 0.86
N ALA A 60 -9.39 -9.12 1.82
CA ALA A 60 -10.58 -8.50 2.38
C ALA A 60 -11.32 -7.64 1.33
N LEU A 61 -10.57 -6.90 0.50
CA LEU A 61 -11.14 -6.10 -0.59
C LEU A 61 -11.80 -6.97 -1.67
N ILE A 62 -11.23 -8.13 -2.00
CA ILE A 62 -11.88 -9.09 -2.92
C ILE A 62 -13.25 -9.52 -2.35
N LYS A 63 -13.31 -9.87 -1.06
CA LYS A 63 -14.57 -10.25 -0.41
C LYS A 63 -15.60 -9.11 -0.45
N LEU A 64 -15.15 -7.87 -0.26
CA LEU A 64 -15.99 -6.69 -0.36
C LEU A 64 -16.56 -6.50 -1.77
N PHE A 65 -15.70 -6.57 -2.79
CA PHE A 65 -16.12 -6.43 -4.20
C PHE A 65 -17.11 -7.51 -4.60
N ASN A 66 -16.83 -8.77 -4.24
CA ASN A 66 -17.74 -9.89 -4.49
C ASN A 66 -19.09 -9.71 -3.78
N ARG A 67 -19.09 -9.21 -2.54
CA ARG A 67 -20.33 -8.96 -1.79
C ARG A 67 -21.26 -7.97 -2.49
N PHE A 68 -20.69 -6.95 -3.15
CA PHE A 68 -21.45 -5.89 -3.82
C PHE A 68 -21.51 -6.05 -5.35
N ASN A 69 -21.03 -7.18 -5.91
CA ASN A 69 -20.94 -7.43 -7.34
C ASN A 69 -20.19 -6.33 -8.11
N TRP A 70 -19.16 -5.76 -7.48
CA TRP A 70 -18.29 -4.78 -8.11
C TRP A 70 -17.21 -5.48 -8.92
N THR A 71 -17.03 -5.08 -10.17
CA THR A 71 -16.14 -5.77 -11.11
C THR A 71 -14.95 -4.93 -11.57
N SER A 72 -14.90 -3.64 -11.21
CA SER A 72 -13.78 -2.77 -11.58
C SER A 72 -13.57 -1.62 -10.63
N CYS A 73 -12.33 -1.16 -10.51
CA CYS A 73 -11.95 0.03 -9.75
C CYS A 73 -10.71 0.72 -10.34
N LEU A 74 -10.42 1.92 -9.82
CA LEU A 74 -9.12 2.56 -9.94
C LEU A 74 -8.43 2.59 -8.57
N ILE A 75 -7.10 2.67 -8.56
CA ILE A 75 -6.31 2.74 -7.33
C ILE A 75 -5.49 4.03 -7.34
N ILE A 76 -5.58 4.84 -6.29
CA ILE A 76 -4.67 5.95 -6.01
C ILE A 76 -3.75 5.54 -4.87
N TYR A 77 -2.44 5.72 -5.01
CA TYR A 77 -1.48 5.33 -3.99
C TYR A 77 -0.30 6.30 -3.87
N GLN A 78 0.28 6.41 -2.68
CA GLN A 78 1.48 7.23 -2.46
C GLN A 78 2.75 6.57 -3.05
N ASN A 79 3.71 7.37 -3.51
CA ASN A 79 4.93 6.87 -4.17
C ASN A 79 6.06 6.47 -3.22
N ASP A 80 5.76 5.62 -2.24
CA ASP A 80 6.78 4.95 -1.42
C ASP A 80 6.51 3.45 -1.28
N ALA A 81 7.26 2.78 -0.40
CA ALA A 81 7.14 1.34 -0.16
C ALA A 81 5.71 0.93 0.20
N PHE A 82 5.13 1.52 1.26
CA PHE A 82 3.77 1.21 1.69
C PHE A 82 2.74 1.41 0.56
N GLY A 83 2.77 2.57 -0.09
CA GLY A 83 1.81 2.86 -1.15
C GLY A 83 1.96 1.93 -2.35
N SER A 84 3.19 1.74 -2.83
CA SER A 84 3.46 0.96 -4.04
C SER A 84 3.28 -0.54 -3.82
N GLY A 85 3.78 -1.06 -2.71
CA GLY A 85 3.68 -2.47 -2.32
C GLY A 85 2.23 -2.89 -2.12
N GLY A 86 1.46 -2.11 -1.35
CA GLY A 86 0.05 -2.40 -1.13
C GLY A 86 -0.81 -2.26 -2.39
N ALA A 87 -0.59 -1.22 -3.20
CA ALA A 87 -1.30 -1.06 -4.48
C ALA A 87 -1.02 -2.22 -5.45
N LYS A 88 0.23 -2.71 -5.48
CA LYS A 88 0.60 -3.89 -6.25
C LYS A 88 -0.09 -5.16 -5.73
N ALA A 89 -0.08 -5.40 -4.42
CA ALA A 89 -0.75 -6.55 -3.82
C ALA A 89 -2.25 -6.59 -4.15
N ILE A 90 -2.93 -5.44 -4.06
CA ILE A 90 -4.35 -5.32 -4.42
C ILE A 90 -4.56 -5.59 -5.90
N HIS A 91 -3.76 -4.96 -6.78
CA HIS A 91 -3.85 -5.16 -8.22
C HIS A 91 -3.70 -6.62 -8.63
N ASP A 92 -2.68 -7.30 -8.10
CA ASP A 92 -2.40 -8.69 -8.45
C ASP A 92 -3.49 -9.63 -7.94
N ALA A 93 -3.96 -9.43 -6.71
CA ALA A 93 -5.05 -10.22 -6.14
C ALA A 93 -6.38 -10.01 -6.88
N PHE A 94 -6.67 -8.78 -7.29
CA PHE A 94 -7.87 -8.43 -8.06
C PHE A 94 -7.86 -9.09 -9.44
N ASN A 95 -6.74 -9.01 -10.16
CA ASN A 95 -6.59 -9.64 -11.46
C ASN A 95 -6.75 -11.17 -11.38
N GLN A 96 -6.19 -11.81 -10.34
CA GLN A 96 -6.37 -13.24 -10.10
C GLN A 96 -7.83 -13.62 -9.76
N SER A 97 -8.62 -12.66 -9.27
CA SER A 97 -10.02 -12.85 -8.88
C SER A 97 -11.03 -12.35 -9.93
N GLY A 98 -10.58 -11.92 -11.10
CA GLY A 98 -11.45 -11.41 -12.17
C GLY A 98 -11.99 -9.99 -11.95
N ILE A 99 -11.44 -9.22 -11.00
CA ILE A 99 -11.78 -7.81 -10.78
C ILE A 99 -10.78 -6.95 -11.55
N THR A 100 -11.26 -6.00 -12.36
CA THR A 100 -10.41 -5.16 -13.21
C THR A 100 -9.92 -3.91 -12.48
N VAL A 101 -8.60 -3.70 -12.41
CA VAL A 101 -8.03 -2.40 -12.04
C VAL A 101 -7.81 -1.59 -13.32
N SER A 102 -8.69 -0.63 -13.60
CA SER A 102 -8.66 0.14 -14.85
C SER A 102 -7.51 1.14 -14.92
N ARG A 103 -7.05 1.62 -13.75
CA ARG A 103 -5.97 2.59 -13.63
C ARG A 103 -5.32 2.53 -12.25
N MET A 104 -4.01 2.66 -12.23
CA MET A 104 -3.21 2.93 -11.04
C MET A 104 -2.64 4.35 -11.15
N ILE A 105 -2.91 5.19 -10.15
CA ILE A 105 -2.60 6.62 -10.14
C ILE A 105 -1.66 6.90 -8.99
N ILE A 106 -0.54 7.53 -9.30
CA ILE A 106 0.49 7.84 -8.31
C ILE A 106 0.20 9.21 -7.69
N TYR A 107 0.18 9.27 -6.37
CA TYR A 107 0.34 10.50 -5.61
C TYR A 107 1.82 10.72 -5.29
N ASP A 108 2.38 11.83 -5.75
CA ASP A 108 3.78 12.19 -5.50
C ASP A 108 3.89 12.91 -4.15
N MET A 109 4.43 12.23 -3.15
CA MET A 109 4.55 12.75 -1.78
C MET A 109 5.42 13.99 -1.67
N LEU A 110 6.43 14.14 -2.54
CA LEU A 110 7.34 15.30 -2.52
C LEU A 110 6.66 16.52 -3.14
N LYS A 111 6.01 16.33 -4.28
CA LYS A 111 5.26 17.39 -4.96
C LYS A 111 3.90 17.67 -4.30
N LYS A 112 3.44 16.76 -3.44
CA LYS A 112 2.13 16.77 -2.78
C LYS A 112 0.97 16.88 -3.78
N SER A 113 1.08 16.18 -4.91
CA SER A 113 0.08 16.22 -5.98
C SER A 113 -0.07 14.86 -6.65
N ILE A 114 -1.24 14.63 -7.25
CA ILE A 114 -1.44 13.52 -8.17
C ILE A 114 -0.54 13.69 -9.40
N ARG A 115 0.04 12.59 -9.90
CA ARG A 115 0.71 12.55 -11.21
C ARG A 115 -0.34 12.39 -12.30
N GLY A 116 -0.39 13.36 -13.21
CA GLY A 116 -1.33 13.37 -14.33
C GLY A 116 -2.58 14.21 -14.04
N ASP A 117 -3.67 13.93 -14.75
CA ASP A 117 -4.91 14.71 -14.68
C ASP A 117 -5.98 13.97 -13.88
N MET A 118 -6.05 14.27 -12.58
CA MET A 118 -7.04 13.69 -11.66
C MET A 118 -8.46 13.93 -12.13
N LYS A 119 -8.77 15.12 -12.66
CA LYS A 119 -10.12 15.44 -13.14
C LYS A 119 -10.52 14.51 -14.26
N ASN A 120 -9.64 14.34 -15.26
CA ASN A 120 -9.90 13.43 -16.36
C ASN A 120 -10.00 11.97 -15.88
N TYR A 121 -9.12 11.55 -14.97
CA TYR A 121 -9.17 10.18 -14.42
C TYR A 121 -10.47 9.87 -13.68
N LEU A 122 -11.05 10.84 -12.97
CA LEU A 122 -12.28 10.63 -12.23
C LEU A 122 -13.53 10.82 -13.09
N MET A 123 -13.55 11.84 -13.95
CA MET A 123 -14.73 12.19 -14.75
C MET A 123 -14.96 11.28 -15.95
N ASN A 124 -13.89 10.73 -16.53
CA ASN A 124 -13.97 9.88 -17.74
C ASN A 124 -13.66 8.41 -17.46
N SER A 125 -13.66 7.99 -16.19
CA SER A 125 -13.43 6.59 -15.82
C SER A 125 -14.68 5.73 -16.07
N PRO A 126 -14.52 4.50 -16.63
CA PRO A 126 -15.63 3.56 -16.78
C PRO A 126 -16.07 2.93 -15.45
N THR A 127 -15.29 3.12 -14.37
CA THR A 127 -15.62 2.69 -13.01
C THR A 127 -15.90 3.87 -12.09
N ARG A 128 -16.79 3.65 -11.13
CA ARG A 128 -17.17 4.59 -10.07
C ARG A 128 -16.54 4.25 -8.72
N ILE A 129 -15.69 3.22 -8.67
CA ILE A 129 -15.06 2.75 -7.44
C ILE A 129 -13.59 3.12 -7.48
N MET A 130 -13.14 3.76 -6.41
CA MET A 130 -11.77 4.18 -6.21
C MET A 130 -11.27 3.63 -4.88
N ILE A 131 -10.14 2.95 -4.92
CA ILE A 131 -9.38 2.54 -3.73
C ILE A 131 -8.31 3.60 -3.51
N LEU A 132 -8.29 4.16 -2.31
CA LEU A 132 -7.26 5.10 -1.87
C LEU A 132 -6.31 4.37 -0.92
N TRP A 133 -5.06 4.19 -1.33
CA TRP A 133 -4.03 3.45 -0.62
C TRP A 133 -2.86 4.37 -0.26
N ALA A 134 -3.06 5.19 0.76
CA ALA A 134 -2.07 6.16 1.23
C ALA A 134 -2.25 6.43 2.72
N GLU A 135 -1.20 6.90 3.38
CA GLU A 135 -1.24 7.36 4.77
C GLU A 135 -2.25 8.50 4.95
N SER A 136 -2.69 8.70 6.18
CA SER A 136 -3.77 9.64 6.53
C SER A 136 -3.51 11.06 6.02
N ILE A 137 -2.27 11.54 6.10
CA ILE A 137 -1.91 12.89 5.65
C ILE A 137 -2.08 13.05 4.14
N TYR A 138 -1.62 12.08 3.34
CA TYR A 138 -1.72 12.13 1.88
C TYR A 138 -3.13 11.82 1.40
N SER A 139 -3.82 10.89 2.05
CA SER A 139 -5.25 10.64 1.81
C SER A 139 -6.08 11.91 1.98
N THR A 140 -5.81 12.69 3.04
CA THR A 140 -6.49 13.97 3.27
C THR A 140 -6.21 14.97 2.13
N LEU A 141 -4.97 15.08 1.68
CA LEU A 141 -4.60 15.99 0.59
C LEU A 141 -5.24 15.59 -0.74
N ILE A 142 -5.26 14.30 -1.06
CA ILE A 142 -5.89 13.75 -2.27
C ILE A 142 -7.40 14.05 -2.26
N LEU A 143 -8.07 13.84 -1.13
CA LEU A 143 -9.50 14.13 -1.00
C LEU A 143 -9.79 15.63 -1.11
N GLN A 144 -8.94 16.49 -0.53
CA GLN A 144 -9.06 17.94 -0.68
C GLN A 144 -8.87 18.41 -2.13
N GLU A 145 -8.01 17.76 -2.90
CA GLU A 145 -7.86 18.00 -4.34
C GLU A 145 -9.13 17.56 -5.09
N ALA A 146 -9.66 16.37 -4.77
CA ALA A 146 -10.88 15.83 -5.38
C ALA A 146 -12.11 16.74 -5.18
N LEU A 147 -12.24 17.38 -4.01
CA LEU A 147 -13.37 18.25 -3.68
C LEU A 147 -13.39 19.57 -4.49
N LYS A 148 -12.30 19.91 -5.18
CA LYS A 148 -12.20 21.14 -5.99
C LYS A 148 -12.54 20.92 -7.47
N LEU A 149 -12.83 19.68 -7.88
CA LEU A 149 -13.08 19.28 -9.26
C LEU A 149 -14.46 19.69 -9.76
#